data_AF-A0A2C9LCX1-F1
#
_entry.id   AF-A0A2C9LCX1-F1
#
_cell.length_a   1.000
_cell.length_b   1.000
_cell.length_c   1.000
_cell.angle_alpha   90.00
_cell.angle_beta   90.00
_cell.angle_gamma   90.00
#
_symmetry.space_group_name_H-M   'P 1'
#
loop_
_entity.id
_entity.type
_entity.pdbx_description
1 polymer ?
#
loop_
_entity_poly.entity_id
_entity_poly.type
_entity_poly.pdbx_seq_one_letter_code
_entity_poly.pdbx_strand_id
1 'polypeptide(L)'
;MNAINITDMHMNNRKSNRSTLKSALQSRHRRNTVLDYYPQSRRRRNAVQDYYVDVVAVIDYKRYSMFLAQANYNSLTAMQNILEYYAFVLSGADMLYQGIKHPNYTIHILLSKVYILQTSSFIDTIASYDEMNGDTASNSIQNFIAGAGRGVLGIYDHVMLFTGYNLFSVDRYNNKIDIL
;
A
#
# COMPACT_ATOMS: atom_id res chain seq x y z
N MET A 1 11.50 3.19 -28.49
CA MET A 1 10.95 3.55 -27.17
C MET A 1 9.50 3.13 -27.18
N ASN A 2 9.17 2.00 -26.54
CA ASN A 2 7.79 1.49 -26.50
C ASN A 2 6.98 2.35 -25.52
N ALA A 3 5.84 2.87 -25.98
CA ALA A 3 4.91 3.59 -25.12
C ALA A 3 4.37 2.63 -24.05
N ILE A 4 4.67 2.90 -22.79
CA ILE A 4 4.07 2.18 -21.66
C ILE A 4 2.59 2.59 -21.65
N ASN A 5 1.69 1.62 -21.82
CA ASN A 5 0.25 1.86 -21.64
C ASN A 5 -0.06 1.88 -20.16
N ILE A 6 -0.46 3.05 -19.67
CA ILE A 6 -0.63 3.37 -18.26
C ILE A 6 -2.11 3.59 -17.99
N THR A 7 -2.69 2.83 -17.06
CA THR A 7 -4.08 3.03 -16.64
C THR A 7 -4.13 3.26 -15.13
N ASP A 8 -4.39 4.49 -14.73
CA ASP A 8 -4.64 4.86 -13.33
C ASP A 8 -6.09 4.54 -12.96
N MET A 9 -6.27 3.77 -11.87
CA MET A 9 -7.59 3.58 -11.26
C MET A 9 -7.64 4.31 -9.91
N HIS A 10 -8.34 5.44 -9.90
CA HIS A 10 -8.53 6.23 -8.70
C HIS A 10 -9.75 5.71 -7.92
N MET A 11 -9.56 5.29 -6.66
CA MET A 11 -10.69 4.96 -5.78
C MET A 11 -11.32 6.24 -5.23
N ASN A 12 -12.62 6.42 -5.44
CA ASN A 12 -13.40 7.49 -4.84
C ASN A 12 -13.84 7.08 -3.43
N ASN A 13 -13.29 7.76 -2.42
CA ASN A 13 -13.63 7.53 -1.02
C ASN A 13 -15.09 7.89 -0.73
N ARG A 14 -15.85 6.91 -0.20
CA ARG A 14 -17.25 7.06 0.22
C ARG A 14 -17.35 8.00 1.43
N LYS A 15 -18.20 9.03 1.31
CA LYS A 15 -18.51 10.01 2.36
C LYS A 15 -19.22 9.32 3.54
N SER A 16 -18.67 9.45 4.75
CA SER A 16 -19.30 9.00 5.99
C SER A 16 -20.44 9.95 6.40
N ASN A 17 -21.65 9.41 6.56
CA ASN A 17 -22.80 10.14 7.10
C ASN A 17 -22.67 10.29 8.62
N ARG A 18 -22.34 11.51 9.09
CA ARG A 18 -22.35 11.88 10.51
C ARG A 18 -23.76 12.41 10.85
N SER A 19 -24.54 11.63 11.58
CA SER A 19 -25.86 12.05 12.08
C SER A 19 -25.70 13.03 13.24
N THR A 20 -26.32 14.19 13.09
CA THR A 20 -26.38 15.26 14.09
C THR A 20 -27.71 15.15 14.84
N LEU A 21 -27.71 14.68 16.09
CA LEU A 21 -28.88 14.78 16.97
C LEU A 21 -28.66 15.88 18.00
N LYS A 22 -29.54 16.88 17.90
CA LYS A 22 -29.61 18.09 18.72
C LYS A 22 -30.21 17.80 20.11
N SER A 23 -29.53 18.34 21.11
CA SER A 23 -30.01 18.99 22.36
C SER A 23 -31.42 18.69 22.90
N ALA A 24 -31.46 18.29 24.18
CA ALA A 24 -32.53 18.65 25.11
C ALA A 24 -31.91 19.23 26.41
N LEU A 25 -32.21 20.50 26.69
CA LEU A 25 -31.94 21.20 27.94
C LEU A 25 -32.90 20.70 29.02
N GLN A 26 -32.38 20.26 30.16
CA GLN A 26 -33.15 20.25 31.41
C GLN A 26 -32.31 20.83 32.54
N SER A 27 -32.65 22.08 32.86
CA SER A 27 -32.21 22.84 34.02
C SER A 27 -32.68 22.17 35.31
N ARG A 28 -31.75 21.79 36.19
CA ARG A 28 -32.02 21.59 37.62
C ARG A 28 -30.90 22.16 38.49
N HIS A 29 -31.24 23.29 39.08
CA HIS A 29 -30.79 23.86 40.35
C HIS A 29 -30.01 22.90 41.27
N ARG A 30 -28.75 23.23 41.60
CA ARG A 30 -28.09 22.82 42.86
C ARG A 30 -26.93 23.76 43.23
N ARG A 31 -27.16 24.49 44.33
CA ARG A 31 -26.26 25.00 45.38
C ARG A 31 -24.79 25.31 45.02
N ASN A 32 -24.43 26.58 45.21
CA ASN A 32 -23.05 27.06 45.31
C ASN A 32 -22.38 26.48 46.56
N THR A 33 -21.59 25.43 46.38
CA THR A 33 -20.45 25.13 47.25
C THR A 33 -19.23 25.78 46.63
N VAL A 34 -18.60 26.73 47.33
CA VAL A 34 -17.27 27.23 47.00
C VAL A 34 -16.31 26.04 47.17
N LEU A 35 -16.07 25.35 46.06
CA LEU A 35 -15.12 24.26 45.97
C LEU A 35 -13.78 24.91 45.65
N ASP A 36 -12.83 24.80 46.57
CA ASP A 36 -11.44 25.20 46.35
C ASP A 36 -10.94 24.60 45.03
N TYR A 37 -10.81 25.46 44.03
CA TYR A 37 -10.30 25.11 42.71
C TYR A 37 -8.79 24.96 42.82
N TYR A 38 -8.34 23.85 43.39
CA TYR A 38 -7.02 23.35 43.05
C TYR A 38 -7.10 22.98 41.57
N PRO A 39 -6.32 23.61 40.66
CA PRO A 39 -6.23 23.13 39.31
C PRO A 39 -5.58 21.74 39.41
N GLN A 40 -6.41 20.70 39.40
CA GLN A 40 -5.97 19.34 39.14
C GLN A 40 -5.24 19.43 37.81
N SER A 41 -3.90 19.42 37.87
CA SER A 41 -3.08 19.36 36.68
C SER A 41 -3.56 18.12 35.94
N ARG A 42 -4.35 18.31 34.88
CA ARG A 42 -4.75 17.21 34.01
C ARG A 42 -3.45 16.60 33.57
N ARG A 43 -3.15 15.40 34.08
CA ARG A 43 -2.05 14.56 33.61
C ARG A 43 -2.19 14.59 32.09
N ARG A 44 -1.26 15.26 31.40
CA ARG A 44 -1.23 15.26 29.93
C ARG A 44 -1.15 13.78 29.57
N ARG A 45 -2.27 13.21 29.14
CA ARG A 45 -2.22 11.91 28.46
C ARG A 45 -1.41 12.24 27.22
N ASN A 46 -0.21 11.65 27.11
CA ASN A 46 0.47 11.62 25.83
C ASN A 46 -0.53 10.99 24.87
N ALA A 47 -1.10 11.81 23.99
CA ALA A 47 -1.97 11.29 22.95
C ALA A 47 -1.09 10.37 22.11
N VAL A 48 -1.55 9.13 21.91
CA VAL A 48 -0.90 8.20 21.01
C VAL A 48 -0.87 8.86 19.64
N GLN A 49 0.31 8.94 19.02
CA GLN A 49 0.50 9.55 17.72
C GLN A 49 0.14 8.55 16.62
N ASP A 50 -0.76 8.93 15.72
CA ASP A 50 -1.07 8.09 14.56
C ASP A 50 -0.15 8.47 13.39
N TYR A 51 0.46 7.45 12.77
CA TYR A 51 1.24 7.56 11.55
C TYR A 51 0.51 6.84 10.42
N TYR A 52 0.36 7.52 9.29
CA TYR A 52 -0.21 6.95 8.07
C TYR A 52 0.90 6.77 7.06
N VAL A 53 0.93 5.60 6.43
CA VAL A 53 1.92 5.24 5.42
C VAL A 53 1.18 5.00 4.12
N ASP A 54 1.34 5.91 3.17
CA ASP A 54 0.72 5.80 1.85
C ASP A 54 1.53 4.88 0.95
N VAL A 55 0.94 3.73 0.60
CA VAL A 55 1.55 2.68 -0.21
C VAL A 55 0.97 2.68 -1.62
N VAL A 56 1.86 2.72 -2.61
CA VAL A 56 1.53 2.46 -4.01
C VAL A 56 1.92 1.04 -4.38
N ALA A 57 0.96 0.25 -4.85
CA ALA A 57 1.20 -1.10 -5.35
C ALA A 57 1.46 -1.06 -6.86
N VAL A 58 2.62 -1.54 -7.31
CA VAL A 58 2.98 -1.70 -8.72
C VAL A 58 2.87 -3.18 -9.08
N ILE A 59 2.02 -3.52 -10.04
CA ILE A 59 1.74 -4.89 -10.47
C ILE A 59 2.38 -5.11 -11.82
N ASP A 60 3.28 -6.09 -11.92
CA ASP A 60 3.96 -6.39 -13.17
C ASP A 60 3.06 -7.08 -14.21
N TYR A 61 3.55 -7.13 -15.45
CA TYR A 61 2.81 -7.72 -16.56
C TYR A 61 2.55 -9.21 -16.35
N LYS A 62 3.52 -9.93 -15.80
CA LYS A 62 3.37 -11.36 -15.53
C LYS A 62 2.20 -11.60 -14.58
N ARG A 63 2.13 -10.88 -13.47
CA ARG A 63 1.02 -10.99 -12.51
C ARG A 63 -0.30 -10.54 -13.15
N TYR A 64 -0.31 -9.44 -13.91
CA TYR A 64 -1.49 -9.01 -14.66
C TYR A 64 -2.00 -10.10 -15.62
N SER A 65 -1.11 -10.75 -16.37
CA SER A 65 -1.47 -11.80 -17.33
C SER A 65 -2.12 -13.02 -16.66
N MET A 66 -1.73 -13.35 -15.42
CA MET A 66 -2.38 -14.41 -14.64
C MET A 66 -3.83 -14.05 -14.30
N PHE A 67 -4.08 -12.83 -13.82
CA PHE A 67 -5.44 -12.35 -13.56
C PHE A 67 -6.26 -12.23 -14.86
N LEU A 68 -5.62 -11.83 -15.95
CA LEU A 68 -6.26 -11.76 -17.26
C LEU A 68 -6.72 -13.14 -17.75
N ALA A 69 -5.87 -14.16 -17.62
CA ALA A 69 -6.22 -15.54 -17.95
C ALA A 69 -7.37 -16.06 -17.07
N GLN A 70 -7.35 -15.77 -15.77
CA GLN A 70 -8.44 -16.14 -14.85
C GLN A 70 -9.76 -15.43 -15.18
N ALA A 71 -9.69 -14.21 -15.70
CA ALA A 71 -10.84 -13.41 -16.11
C ALA A 71 -11.33 -13.72 -17.54
N ASN A 72 -10.94 -14.86 -18.12
CA ASN A 72 -11.26 -15.23 -19.51
C ASN A 72 -10.87 -14.14 -20.52
N TYR A 73 -9.70 -13.51 -20.31
CA TYR A 73 -9.16 -12.42 -21.11
C TYR A 73 -10.00 -11.13 -21.12
N ASN A 74 -10.90 -10.95 -20.15
CA ASN A 74 -11.58 -9.69 -19.93
C ASN A 74 -10.70 -8.74 -19.10
N SER A 75 -10.17 -7.70 -19.74
CA SER A 75 -9.24 -6.75 -19.10
C SER A 75 -9.86 -5.98 -17.95
N LEU A 76 -11.13 -5.55 -18.06
CA LEU A 76 -11.83 -4.79 -17.03
C LEU A 76 -12.03 -5.65 -15.78
N THR A 77 -12.49 -6.90 -15.96
CA THR A 77 -12.65 -7.85 -14.87
C THR A 77 -11.30 -8.20 -14.22
N ALA A 78 -10.24 -8.39 -15.03
CA ALA A 78 -8.90 -8.64 -14.50
C ALA A 78 -8.40 -7.47 -13.62
N MET A 79 -8.58 -6.22 -14.08
CA MET A 79 -8.21 -5.04 -13.31
C MET A 79 -9.00 -4.90 -12.01
N GLN A 80 -10.31 -5.19 -12.04
CA GLN A 80 -11.15 -5.22 -10.83
C GLN A 80 -10.67 -6.29 -9.84
N ASN A 81 -10.40 -7.50 -10.32
CA ASN A 81 -9.89 -8.60 -9.49
C ASN A 81 -8.53 -8.26 -8.86
N ILE A 82 -7.64 -7.60 -9.60
CA ILE A 82 -6.35 -7.12 -9.08
C ILE A 82 -6.58 -6.10 -7.97
N LEU A 83 -7.43 -5.10 -8.22
CA LEU A 83 -7.71 -4.04 -7.25
C LEU A 83 -8.26 -4.63 -5.94
N GLU A 84 -9.25 -5.52 -6.04
CA GLU A 84 -9.85 -6.19 -4.88
C GLU A 84 -8.83 -7.06 -4.14
N TYR A 85 -8.07 -7.88 -4.86
CA TYR A 85 -7.05 -8.74 -4.26
C TYR A 85 -6.02 -7.94 -3.46
N TYR A 86 -5.43 -6.90 -4.05
CA TYR A 86 -4.40 -6.12 -3.36
C TYR A 86 -4.98 -5.20 -2.28
N ALA A 87 -6.23 -4.75 -2.40
CA ALA A 87 -6.91 -4.08 -1.30
C ALA A 87 -7.02 -5.00 -0.07
N PHE A 88 -7.33 -6.29 -0.26
CA PHE A 88 -7.35 -7.25 0.84
C PHE A 88 -5.96 -7.54 1.40
N VAL A 89 -4.94 -7.70 0.55
CA VAL A 89 -3.56 -7.93 1.01
C VAL A 89 -3.08 -6.77 1.88
N LEU A 90 -3.27 -5.52 1.44
CA LEU A 90 -2.83 -4.34 2.20
C LEU A 90 -3.69 -4.07 3.42
N SER A 91 -4.99 -4.40 3.41
CA SER A 91 -5.82 -4.38 4.63
C SER A 91 -5.31 -5.39 5.66
N GLY A 92 -4.90 -6.58 5.22
CA GLY A 92 -4.25 -7.55 6.09
C GLY A 92 -2.93 -7.05 6.68
N ALA A 93 -2.11 -6.36 5.87
CA ALA A 93 -0.89 -5.73 6.35
C ALA A 93 -1.20 -4.65 7.41
N ASP A 94 -2.16 -3.76 7.16
CA ASP A 94 -2.62 -2.75 8.12
C ASP A 94 -3.06 -3.38 9.45
N MET A 95 -3.83 -4.48 9.42
CA MET A 95 -4.22 -5.22 10.63
C MET A 95 -3.01 -5.75 11.41
N LEU A 96 -1.96 -6.23 10.72
CA LEU A 96 -0.73 -6.69 11.37
C LEU A 96 0.02 -5.53 12.02
N TYR A 97 0.13 -4.38 11.35
CA TYR A 97 0.78 -3.18 11.91
C TYR A 97 0.02 -2.62 13.10
N GLN A 98 -1.31 -2.59 13.06
CA GLN A 98 -2.15 -2.19 14.19
C GLN A 98 -2.04 -3.16 15.39
N GLY A 99 -1.68 -4.42 15.14
CA GLY A 99 -1.39 -5.40 16.19
C GLY A 99 -0.13 -5.08 16.99
N ILE A 100 0.80 -4.29 16.45
CA ILE A 100 2.05 -3.88 17.12
C ILE A 100 1.72 -2.81 18.17
N LYS A 101 1.68 -3.22 19.44
CA LYS A 101 1.39 -2.32 20.56
C LYS A 101 2.62 -1.50 20.92
N HIS A 102 2.63 -0.22 20.55
CA HIS A 102 3.61 0.75 21.03
C HIS A 102 2.93 1.79 21.94
N PRO A 103 3.52 2.19 23.09
CA PRO A 103 2.87 3.09 24.04
C PRO A 103 2.62 4.51 23.51
N ASN A 104 3.35 4.92 22.48
CA ASN A 104 3.36 6.30 22.00
C ASN A 104 2.82 6.48 20.59
N TYR A 105 2.60 5.40 19.83
CA TYR A 105 2.14 5.54 18.46
C TYR A 105 1.37 4.32 17.93
N THR A 106 0.60 4.57 16.87
CA THR A 106 -0.05 3.57 16.02
C THR A 106 0.39 3.80 14.58
N ILE A 107 0.55 2.73 13.81
CA ILE A 107 0.89 2.81 12.38
C ILE A 107 -0.31 2.27 11.58
N HIS A 108 -0.72 3.01 10.56
CA HIS A 108 -1.75 2.65 9.62
C HIS A 108 -1.15 2.53 8.22
N ILE A 109 -1.43 1.43 7.53
CA ILE A 109 -1.00 1.21 6.15
C ILE A 109 -2.17 1.51 5.23
N LEU A 110 -1.98 2.44 4.28
CA LEU A 110 -3.02 2.86 3.35
C LEU A 110 -2.62 2.48 1.92
N LEU A 111 -3.43 1.68 1.24
CA LEU A 111 -3.28 1.51 -0.20
C LEU A 111 -3.80 2.76 -0.92
N SER A 112 -2.90 3.61 -1.40
CA SER A 112 -3.27 4.87 -2.04
C SER A 112 -3.58 4.69 -3.53
N LYS A 113 -2.80 3.85 -4.22
CA LYS A 113 -2.94 3.57 -5.66
C LYS A 113 -2.49 2.16 -6.02
N VAL A 114 -3.11 1.62 -7.07
CA VAL A 114 -2.66 0.39 -7.76
C VAL A 114 -2.30 0.75 -9.19
N TYR A 115 -1.06 0.44 -9.56
CA TYR A 115 -0.49 0.70 -10.87
C TYR A 115 -0.24 -0.61 -11.59
N ILE A 116 -0.88 -0.81 -12.75
CA ILE A 116 -0.87 -2.10 -13.45
C ILE A 116 -0.10 -1.95 -14.77
N LEU A 117 0.99 -2.72 -14.91
CA LEU A 117 1.77 -2.79 -16.14
C LEU A 117 1.09 -3.77 -17.11
N GLN A 118 0.33 -3.25 -18.07
CA GLN A 118 -0.46 -4.08 -19.00
C GLN A 118 0.33 -4.64 -20.20
N THR A 119 1.58 -4.20 -20.35
CA THR A 119 2.49 -4.62 -21.41
C THR A 119 3.84 -4.92 -20.82
N SER A 120 4.74 -5.49 -21.62
CA SER A 120 6.09 -5.80 -21.16
C SER A 120 6.74 -4.58 -20.49
N SER A 121 7.28 -4.83 -19.32
CA SER A 121 7.75 -3.85 -18.35
C SER A 121 9.27 -3.88 -18.22
N PHE A 122 9.81 -2.91 -17.49
CA PHE A 122 11.23 -2.87 -17.15
C PHE A 122 11.71 -4.15 -16.43
N ILE A 123 10.81 -4.84 -15.71
CA ILE A 123 11.09 -6.12 -15.04
C ILE A 123 11.33 -7.25 -16.04
N ASP A 124 10.64 -7.27 -17.18
CA ASP A 124 10.76 -8.38 -18.13
C ASP A 124 12.12 -8.39 -18.84
N THR A 125 12.83 -7.25 -18.84
CA THR A 125 14.17 -7.15 -19.45
C THR A 125 15.27 -7.78 -18.60
N ILE A 126 15.00 -7.99 -17.30
CA ILE A 126 15.95 -8.53 -16.33
C ILE A 126 15.55 -9.93 -15.82
N ALA A 127 14.33 -10.38 -16.13
CA ALA A 127 13.87 -11.72 -15.80
C ALA A 127 14.30 -12.74 -16.87
N SER A 128 14.55 -13.98 -16.44
CA SER A 128 14.91 -15.09 -17.33
C SER A 128 14.25 -16.38 -16.85
N TYR A 129 13.62 -17.14 -17.75
CA TYR A 129 13.00 -18.45 -17.44
C TYR A 129 12.10 -18.48 -16.18
N ASP A 130 11.29 -17.45 -15.97
CA ASP A 130 10.43 -17.28 -14.78
C ASP A 130 11.16 -16.97 -13.46
N GLU A 131 12.42 -16.60 -13.56
CA GLU A 131 13.30 -16.31 -12.44
C GLU A 131 13.85 -14.88 -12.56
N MET A 132 14.06 -14.24 -11.41
CA MET A 132 14.67 -12.92 -11.35
C MET A 132 15.42 -12.77 -10.02
N ASN A 133 16.64 -12.24 -10.06
CA ASN A 133 17.39 -11.93 -8.85
C ASN A 133 16.69 -10.79 -8.06
N GLY A 134 16.41 -11.00 -6.78
CA GLY A 134 15.72 -10.04 -5.92
C GLY A 134 16.39 -8.67 -5.79
N ASP A 135 17.73 -8.63 -5.75
CA ASP A 135 18.48 -7.36 -5.71
C ASP A 135 18.35 -6.60 -7.03
N THR A 136 18.39 -7.33 -8.14
CA THR A 136 18.19 -6.76 -9.47
C THR A 136 16.76 -6.21 -9.62
N ALA A 137 15.76 -6.93 -9.12
CA ALA A 137 14.38 -6.46 -9.07
C ALA A 137 14.23 -5.18 -8.23
N SER A 138 14.85 -5.15 -7.05
CA SER A 138 14.87 -3.99 -6.14
C SER A 138 15.52 -2.76 -6.79
N ASN A 139 16.67 -2.94 -7.41
CA ASN A 139 17.35 -1.86 -8.14
C ASN A 139 16.51 -1.36 -9.32
N SER A 140 15.84 -2.28 -10.01
CA SER A 140 15.02 -1.92 -11.16
C SER A 140 13.78 -1.11 -10.78
N ILE A 141 13.09 -1.45 -9.68
CA ILE A 141 11.96 -0.65 -9.21
C ILE A 141 12.42 0.72 -8.71
N GLN A 142 13.58 0.82 -8.06
CA GLN A 142 14.18 2.11 -7.65
C GLN A 142 14.48 2.99 -8.87
N ASN A 143 15.08 2.41 -9.92
CA ASN A 143 15.36 3.13 -11.16
C ASN A 143 14.07 3.59 -11.86
N PHE A 144 13.03 2.75 -11.89
CA PHE A 144 11.73 3.14 -12.40
C PHE A 144 11.16 4.32 -11.62
N ILE A 145 11.15 4.25 -10.29
CA ILE A 145 10.65 5.31 -9.40
C ILE A 145 11.42 6.62 -9.60
N ALA A 146 12.75 6.56 -9.73
CA ALA A 146 13.58 7.74 -9.93
C ALA A 146 13.41 8.35 -11.34
N GLY A 147 13.10 7.52 -12.34
CA GLY A 147 12.91 7.90 -13.73
C GLY A 147 11.44 8.04 -14.12
N ALA A 148 10.98 7.15 -15.01
CA ALA A 148 9.67 7.24 -15.64
C ALA A 148 8.48 7.18 -14.66
N GLY A 149 8.64 6.53 -13.51
CA GLY A 149 7.61 6.40 -12.48
C GLY A 149 7.40 7.68 -11.66
N ARG A 150 8.40 8.59 -11.59
CA ARG A 150 8.38 9.77 -10.71
C ARG A 150 7.15 10.66 -10.92
N GLY A 151 6.79 10.90 -12.18
CA GLY A 151 5.65 11.76 -12.53
C GLY A 151 4.29 11.07 -12.40
N VAL A 152 4.28 9.74 -12.44
CA VAL A 152 3.04 8.95 -12.56
C VAL A 152 2.55 8.46 -11.20
N LEU A 153 3.46 8.00 -10.34
CA LEU A 153 3.09 7.46 -9.03
C LEU A 153 2.56 8.55 -8.09
N GLY A 154 3.03 9.80 -8.25
CA GLY A 154 2.60 10.95 -7.46
C GLY A 154 3.27 10.98 -6.08
N ILE A 155 2.53 11.42 -5.05
CA ILE A 155 3.02 11.47 -3.67
C ILE A 155 2.70 10.13 -3.00
N TYR A 156 3.70 9.54 -2.35
CA TYR A 156 3.62 8.29 -1.60
C TYR A 156 4.75 8.25 -0.58
N ASP A 157 4.62 7.38 0.43
CA ASP A 157 5.69 7.07 1.39
C ASP A 157 6.45 5.80 0.97
N HIS A 158 5.71 4.82 0.44
CA HIS A 158 6.28 3.55 0.00
C HIS A 158 5.71 3.07 -1.33
N VAL A 159 6.55 2.35 -2.08
CA VAL A 159 6.16 1.63 -3.31
C VAL A 159 6.46 0.15 -3.11
N MET A 160 5.49 -0.70 -3.44
CA MET A 160 5.63 -2.15 -3.40
C MET A 160 5.48 -2.72 -4.80
N LEU A 161 6.49 -3.43 -5.28
CA LEU A 161 6.40 -4.20 -6.52
C LEU A 161 5.86 -5.60 -6.22
N PHE A 162 4.77 -5.96 -6.88
CA PHE A 162 4.22 -7.31 -6.89
C PHE A 162 4.52 -7.96 -8.23
N THR A 163 5.35 -8.99 -8.19
CA THR A 163 5.80 -9.70 -9.38
C THR A 163 5.33 -11.15 -9.38
N GLY A 164 5.11 -11.69 -10.58
CA GLY A 164 4.88 -13.12 -10.81
C GLY A 164 6.16 -13.96 -10.84
N TYR A 165 7.34 -13.34 -10.90
CA TYR A 165 8.63 -14.03 -11.03
C TYR A 165 9.11 -14.62 -9.69
N ASN A 166 9.88 -15.69 -9.77
CA ASN A 166 10.58 -16.24 -8.61
C ASN A 166 11.81 -15.37 -8.26
N LEU A 167 11.73 -14.63 -7.15
CA LEU A 167 12.77 -13.72 -6.67
C LEU A 167 13.97 -14.41 -6.00
N PHE A 168 13.84 -15.72 -5.73
CA PHE A 168 14.84 -16.50 -4.99
C PHE A 168 15.75 -17.30 -5.92
N SER A 169 15.81 -16.95 -7.20
CA SER A 169 16.84 -17.51 -8.07
C SER A 169 18.20 -16.97 -7.64
N VAL A 170 18.87 -17.75 -6.80
CA VAL A 170 20.31 -17.62 -6.60
C VAL A 170 20.95 -17.82 -7.97
N ASP A 171 21.93 -17.00 -8.34
CA ASP A 171 22.69 -17.11 -9.60
C ASP A 171 23.33 -18.51 -9.74
N ARG A 172 22.54 -19.49 -10.19
CA ARG A 172 23.00 -20.89 -10.35
C ARG A 172 24.05 -21.03 -11.45
N TYR A 173 24.24 -19.97 -12.23
CA TYR A 173 25.19 -19.93 -13.35
C TYR A 173 26.61 -19.54 -12.95
N ASN A 174 26.84 -18.96 -11.76
CA ASN A 174 28.20 -18.64 -11.31
C ASN A 174 28.95 -19.84 -10.69
N ASN A 175 28.29 -20.98 -10.51
CA ASN A 175 28.90 -22.21 -9.97
C ASN A 175 29.19 -23.29 -11.05
N LYS A 176 29.22 -22.91 -12.34
CA LYS A 176 29.47 -23.86 -13.44
C LYS A 176 30.78 -23.63 -14.19
N ILE A 177 31.76 -23.00 -13.53
CA ILE A 177 33.14 -22.89 -14.02
C ILE A 177 34.06 -23.52 -12.96
N ASP A 178 34.92 -24.41 -13.45
CA ASP A 178 35.99 -25.14 -12.75
C ASP A 178 35.66 -26.46 -12.06
N ILE A 179 35.23 -27.46 -12.85
CA ILE A 179 35.76 -28.82 -12.67
C ILE A 179 36.28 -29.27 -14.04
N LEU A 180 37.61 -29.25 -14.16
CA LEU A 180 38.41 -29.88 -15.22
C LEU A 180 38.23 -31.41 -15.22
#